data_AF-L0K189-F1
#
_entry.id   AF-L0K189-F1
#
_cell.length_a   1.000
_cell.length_b   1.000
_cell.length_c   1.000
_cell.angle_alpha   90.00
_cell.angle_beta   90.00
_cell.angle_gamma   90.00
#
_symmetry.space_group_name_H-M   'P 1'
#
loop_
_entity.id
_entity.type
_entity.pdbx_description
1 polymer ?
#
loop_
_entity_poly.entity_id
_entity_poly.type
_entity_poly.pdbx_seq_one_letter_code
_entity_poly.pdbx_strand_id
1 'polypeptide(L)' 'MANRDDVSRELAECTECGAVYAARQWPDGRIKTIGSESCQCGSTEFSLVETVAADDEVEGRTPDEAE' A
#
# COMPACT_ATOMS: atom_id res chain seq x y z
N MET A 1 -3.78 18.12 16.78
CA MET A 1 -3.00 17.91 15.54
C MET A 1 -3.86 17.05 14.62
N ALA A 2 -4.13 17.48 13.39
CA ALA A 2 -4.87 16.67 12.43
C ALA A 2 -3.96 15.54 11.97
N ASN A 3 -4.19 14.33 12.46
CA ASN A 3 -3.54 13.12 11.97
C ASN A 3 -3.95 13.00 10.50
N ARG A 4 -3.03 13.33 9.60
CA ARG A 4 -3.22 13.22 8.14
C ARG A 4 -2.62 11.89 7.67
N ASP A 5 -2.36 10.99 8.62
CA ASP A 5 -1.51 9.81 8.47
C ASP A 5 -2.32 8.52 8.29
N ASP A 6 -3.65 8.57 8.27
CA ASP A 6 -4.48 7.39 7.94
C ASP A 6 -4.40 6.97 6.47
N VAL A 7 -3.57 7.62 5.63
CA VAL A 7 -3.39 7.24 4.23
C VAL A 7 -2.10 6.47 4.03
N SER A 8 -2.22 5.15 3.90
CA SER A 8 -1.11 4.26 3.60
C SER A 8 -0.68 4.40 2.14
N ARG A 9 0.63 4.40 1.90
CA ARG A 9 1.20 4.41 0.55
C ARG A 9 1.39 2.97 0.12
N GLU A 10 0.67 2.58 -0.90
CA GLU A 10 0.60 1.20 -1.39
C GLU A 10 0.94 1.15 -2.87
N LEU A 11 1.10 -0.05 -3.42
CA LEU A 11 1.26 -0.26 -4.85
C LEU A 11 -0.06 -0.78 -5.42
N ALA A 12 -0.45 -0.29 -6.59
CA ALA A 12 -1.61 -0.79 -7.31
C ALA A 12 -1.22 -1.21 -8.73
N GLU A 13 -1.69 -2.37 -9.14
CA GLU A 13 -1.44 -2.94 -10.46
C GLU A 13 -2.69 -2.78 -11.34
N CYS A 14 -2.47 -2.39 -12.60
CA CYS A 14 -3.52 -2.35 -13.60
C CYS A 14 -3.94 -3.79 -13.97
N THR A 15 -5.23 -4.09 -13.83
CA THR A 15 -5.78 -5.44 -14.11
C THR A 15 -5.78 -5.79 -15.60
N GLU A 16 -5.61 -4.81 -16.49
CA GLU A 16 -5.64 -5.01 -17.93
C GLU A 16 -4.24 -5.22 -18.54
N CYS A 17 -3.24 -4.44 -18.12
CA CYS A 17 -1.89 -4.52 -18.68
C CYS A 17 -0.81 -4.95 -17.69
N GLY A 18 -1.11 -5.09 -16.40
CA GLY A 18 -0.15 -5.46 -15.35
C GLY A 18 0.82 -4.35 -14.97
N ALA A 19 0.58 -3.10 -15.37
CA ALA A 19 1.44 -1.98 -15.01
C ALA A 19 1.23 -1.58 -13.53
N VAL A 20 2.34 -1.43 -12.79
CA VAL A 20 2.33 -1.10 -11.36
C VAL A 20 2.53 0.40 -11.15
N TYR A 21 1.70 0.98 -10.29
CA TYR A 21 1.70 2.40 -9.94
C TYR A 21 1.74 2.59 -8.43
N ALA A 22 2.34 3.71 -8.00
CA ALA A 22 2.21 4.16 -6.63
C ALA A 22 0.76 4.62 -6.39
N ALA A 23 0.14 4.11 -5.33
CA ALA A 23 -1.22 4.42 -4.93
C ALA A 23 -1.29 4.77 -3.44
N ARG A 24 -2.43 5.32 -3.05
CA ARG A 24 -2.79 5.61 -1.67
C ARG A 24 -4.00 4.78 -1.32
N GLN A 25 -3.94 4.10 -0.20
CA GLN A 25 -5.09 3.42 0.40
C GLN A 25 -5.55 4.22 1.62
N TRP A 26 -6.85 4.47 1.68
CA TRP A 26 -7.54 5.09 2.82
C TRP A 26 -8.08 3.99 3.74
N PRO A 27 -8.37 4.28 5.02
CA PRO A 27 -8.87 3.27 5.96
C PRO A 27 -10.28 2.78 5.60
N ASP A 28 -11.02 3.54 4.78
CA ASP A 28 -12.30 3.12 4.18
C ASP A 28 -12.13 2.06 3.08
N GLY A 29 -10.90 1.69 2.71
CA GLY A 29 -10.59 0.80 1.58
C GLY A 29 -10.61 1.50 0.21
N ARG A 30 -10.75 2.82 0.17
CA ARG A 30 -10.60 3.59 -1.08
C ARG A 30 -9.15 3.55 -1.53
N ILE A 31 -8.92 3.42 -2.83
CA ILE A 31 -7.58 3.41 -3.43
C ILE A 31 -7.51 4.48 -4.51
N LYS A 32 -6.41 5.22 -4.57
CA LYS A 32 -6.17 6.23 -5.61
C LYS A 32 -4.71 6.26 -6.01
N THR A 33 -4.45 6.14 -7.31
CA THR A 33 -3.13 6.29 -7.90
C THR A 33 -2.56 7.70 -7.69
N ILE A 34 -1.26 7.78 -7.49
CA ILE A 34 -0.52 9.03 -7.29
C ILE A 34 0.15 9.41 -8.61
N GLY A 35 -0.07 10.64 -9.07
CA GLY A 35 0.61 11.18 -10.26
C GLY A 35 0.06 10.70 -11.60
N SER A 36 -0.98 9.88 -11.61
CA SER A 36 -1.70 9.47 -12.83
C SER A 36 -3.16 9.19 -12.49
N GLU A 37 -4.09 9.66 -13.32
CA GLU A 37 -5.54 9.42 -13.15
C GLU A 37 -6.00 8.11 -13.80
N SER A 38 -5.23 7.60 -14.76
CA SER A 38 -5.49 6.38 -15.51
C SER A 38 -4.18 5.68 -15.90
N CYS A 39 -4.29 4.42 -16.29
CA CYS A 39 -3.16 3.67 -16.80
C CYS A 39 -2.83 4.12 -18.23
N GLN A 40 -1.58 3.95 -18.65
CA GLN A 40 -1.14 4.29 -20.01
C GLN A 40 -1.85 3.44 -21.09
N CYS A 41 -2.38 2.28 -20.74
CA CYS A 41 -3.20 1.46 -21.65
C CYS A 41 -4.63 1.98 -21.82
N GLY A 42 -5.08 2.94 -21.00
CA GLY A 42 -6.43 3.51 -21.02
C GLY A 42 -7.36 2.97 -19.93
N SER A 43 -6.97 1.93 -19.20
CA SER A 43 -7.78 1.36 -18.12
C SER A 43 -7.71 2.22 -16.86
N THR A 44 -8.81 2.24 -16.11
CA THR A 44 -8.92 2.90 -14.79
C THR A 44 -9.14 1.90 -13.66
N GLU A 45 -9.03 0.61 -13.97
CA GLU A 45 -9.17 -0.49 -13.03
C GLU A 45 -7.80 -0.88 -12.50
N PHE A 46 -7.67 -0.81 -11.18
CA PHE A 46 -6.44 -1.12 -10.46
C PHE A 46 -6.77 -1.98 -9.25
N SER A 47 -5.94 -2.97 -8.98
CA SER A 47 -5.98 -3.79 -7.77
C SER A 47 -4.77 -3.51 -6.90
N LEU A 48 -4.92 -3.55 -5.58
CA LEU A 48 -3.76 -3.44 -4.69
C LEU A 48 -2.83 -4.63 -4.89
N VAL A 49 -1.55 -4.33 -5.02
CA VAL A 49 -0.51 -5.33 -4.89
C VAL A 49 -0.29 -5.47 -3.40
N GLU A 50 -0.64 -6.62 -2.84
CA GLU A 50 -0.24 -7.01 -1.49
C GLU A 50 1.28 -7.09 -1.47
N THR A 51 1.93 -5.96 -1.22
CA THR A 51 3.29 -5.99 -0.75
C THR A 51 3.19 -6.58 0.64
N VAL A 52 4.02 -7.58 0.95
CA VAL A 52 4.35 -7.93 2.32
C VAL A 52 5.04 -6.72 2.93
N ALA A 53 4.27 -5.66 3.19
CA ALA A 53 4.65 -4.59 4.05
C ALA A 53 4.95 -5.30 5.36
N ALA A 54 6.21 -5.23 5.75
CA ALA A 54 6.66 -5.62 7.06
C ALA A 54 6.02 -4.67 8.08
N ASP A 55 4.71 -4.83 8.26
CA ASP A 55 4.05 -4.72 9.55
C ASP A 55 4.16 -6.10 10.20
N ASP A 56 5.38 -6.67 10.16
CA ASP A 56 5.82 -7.54 11.24
C ASP A 56 6.05 -6.54 12.37
N GLU A 57 4.96 -6.23 13.08
CA GLU A 57 5.03 -5.98 14.51
C GLU A 57 6.10 -6.95 15.01
N VAL A 58 7.27 -6.42 15.37
CA VAL A 58 8.36 -7.21 15.96
C VAL A 58 7.92 -7.55 17.39
N GLU A 59 6.76 -8.18 17.53
CA GLU A 59 6.21 -8.77 18.73
C GLU A 59 7.00 -10.06 18.95
N GLY A 60 8.13 -9.93 19.65
CA GLY A 60 8.67 -11.07 20.39
C GLY A 60 10.16 -11.37 20.25
N ARG A 61 11.05 -10.39 20.48
CA ARG A 61 12.37 -10.75 21.03
C ARG A 61 12.77 -9.90 22.23
N THR A 62 12.27 -10.31 23.38
CA THR A 62 12.83 -10.01 24.70
C THR A 62 12.79 -11.30 25.52
N PRO A 63 13.68 -11.48 26.52
CA PRO A 63 15.12 -11.29 26.56
C PRO A 63 15.83 -12.65 26.87
N ASP A 64 16.98 -12.93 26.28
CA ASP A 64 17.83 -14.05 26.74
C ASP A 64 19.18 -13.49 27.18
N GLU A 65 19.24 -13.03 28.42
CA GLU A 65 20.49 -12.82 29.16
C GLU A 65 20.19 -13.27 30.60
N ALA A 66 20.19 -14.58 30.81
CA ALA A 66 20.25 -15.20 32.12
C ALA A 66 21.71 -15.59 32.39
N GLU A 67 22.45 -14.76 33.12
CA GLU A 67 23.68 -15.16 33.83
C GLU A 67 23.76 -14.49 35.21
#